data_AF-X8DZA2-F1
#
_entry.id   AF-X8DZA2-F1
#
_cell.length_a   1.000
_cell.length_b   1.000
_cell.length_c   1.000
_cell.angle_alpha   90.00
_cell.angle_beta   90.00
_cell.angle_gamma   90.00
#
_symmetry.space_group_name_H-M   'P 1'
#
loop_
_entity.id
_entity.type
_entity.pdbx_description
1 polymer ?
#
loop_
_entity_poly.entity_id
_entity_poly.type
_entity_poly.pdbx_seq_one_letter_code
_entity_poly.pdbx_strand_id
1 'polypeptide(L)' 'MVGDEDSIAAVLNRLRRAQGQLAGVIAMIEQGRDCKDVVTQLAAVSRALDRAGFKIVATACANA' A
#
# COMPACT_ATOMS: atom_id res chain seq x y z
N MET A 1 26.62 3.06 -0.46
CA MET A 1 25.28 3.28 -1.05
C MET A 1 24.33 2.09 -0.85
N VAL A 2 24.45 1.32 0.25
CA VAL A 2 23.63 0.10 0.48
C VAL A 2 22.25 0.43 1.11
N GLY A 3 22.06 1.63 1.68
CA GLY A 3 20.83 1.99 2.42
C GLY A 3 19.60 2.34 1.56
N ASP A 4 19.80 2.79 0.32
CA ASP A 4 18.69 3.21 -0.55
C ASP A 4 18.04 2.01 -1.25
N GLU A 5 18.82 1.02 -1.68
CA GLU A 5 18.33 -0.11 -2.45
C GLU A 5 17.47 -1.06 -1.60
N ASP A 6 17.89 -1.35 -0.37
CA ASP A 6 17.10 -2.09 0.62
C ASP A 6 15.82 -1.33 1.03
N SER A 7 15.90 0.01 1.08
CA SER A 7 14.76 0.86 1.38
C SER A 7 13.72 0.86 0.27
N ILE A 8 14.18 0.94 -0.99
CA ILE A 8 13.34 0.85 -2.19
C ILE A 8 12.68 -0.53 -2.28
N ALA A 9 13.44 -1.62 -2.08
CA ALA A 9 12.88 -2.98 -2.08
C ALA A 9 11.77 -3.14 -1.02
N ALA A 10 11.98 -2.58 0.18
CA ALA A 10 10.98 -2.60 1.25
C ALA A 10 9.74 -1.75 0.95
N VAL A 11 9.87 -0.66 0.20
CA VAL A 11 8.73 0.14 -0.30
C VAL A 11 7.96 -0.64 -1.37
N LEU A 12 8.67 -1.19 -2.36
CA LEU A 12 8.07 -1.97 -3.44
C LEU A 12 7.29 -3.17 -2.91
N ASN A 13 7.82 -3.88 -1.92
CA ASN A 13 7.13 -5.01 -1.28
C ASN A 13 5.82 -4.57 -0.58
N ARG A 14 5.79 -3.37 0.01
CA ARG A 14 4.56 -2.82 0.62
C ARG A 14 3.55 -2.44 -0.45
N LEU A 15 3.98 -1.80 -1.53
CA LEU A 15 3.11 -1.41 -2.65
C LEU A 15 2.51 -2.64 -3.34
N ARG A 16 3.31 -3.68 -3.60
CA ARG A 16 2.82 -4.96 -4.16
C ARG A 16 1.77 -5.62 -3.26
N ARG A 17 1.95 -5.56 -1.93
CA ARG A 17 0.94 -6.06 -0.99
C ARG A 17 -0.35 -5.23 -1.07
N ALA A 18 -0.24 -3.90 -1.06
CA ALA A 18 -1.39 -3.01 -1.17
C ALA A 18 -2.16 -3.23 -2.49
N GLN A 19 -1.44 -3.49 -3.59
CA GLN A 19 -2.02 -3.86 -4.88
C GLN A 19 -2.89 -5.13 -4.76
N GLY A 20 -2.38 -6.20 -4.13
CA GLY A 20 -3.14 -7.43 -3.92
C GLY A 20 -4.38 -7.21 -3.04
N GLN A 21 -4.28 -6.36 -2.01
CA GLN A 21 -5.43 -6.01 -1.17
C GLN A 21 -6.48 -5.21 -1.96
N LEU A 22 -6.05 -4.26 -2.80
CA LEU A 22 -6.95 -3.49 -3.66
C LEU A 22 -7.65 -4.37 -4.69
N ALA A 23 -6.94 -5.32 -5.30
CA ALA A 23 -7.55 -6.32 -6.18
C ALA A 23 -8.63 -7.12 -5.43
N GLY A 24 -8.39 -7.47 -4.17
CA GLY A 24 -9.40 -8.07 -3.28
C GLY A 24 -10.62 -7.18 -3.09
N VAL A 25 -10.43 -5.88 -2.80
CA VAL A 25 -11.54 -4.92 -2.64
C VAL A 25 -12.37 -4.82 -3.92
N ILE A 26 -11.74 -4.77 -5.09
CA ILE A 26 -12.43 -4.75 -6.40
C ILE A 26 -13.30 -6.01 -6.54
N ALA A 27 -12.73 -7.19 -6.31
CA ALA A 27 -13.47 -8.45 -6.37
C ALA A 27 -14.65 -8.49 -5.38
N MET A 28 -14.49 -7.90 -4.18
CA MET A 28 -15.59 -7.80 -3.21
C MET A 28 -16.77 -6.97 -3.75
N ILE A 29 -16.47 -5.87 -4.44
CA ILE A 29 -17.49 -5.01 -5.05
C ILE A 29 -18.18 -5.75 -6.21
N GLU A 30 -17.39 -6.40 -7.09
CA GLU A 30 -17.93 -7.18 -8.22
C GLU A 30 -18.81 -8.34 -7.76
N GLN A 31 -18.51 -8.94 -6.60
CA GLN A 31 -19.30 -10.00 -5.97
C GLN A 31 -20.51 -9.47 -5.18
N GLY A 32 -20.71 -8.15 -5.11
CA GLY A 32 -21.82 -7.55 -4.37
C GLY A 32 -21.76 -7.77 -2.86
N ARG A 33 -20.56 -7.82 -2.26
CA ARG A 33 -20.40 -7.96 -0.82
C ARG A 33 -20.90 -6.75 -0.06
N ASP A 34 -21.13 -6.94 1.25
CA ASP A 34 -21.61 -5.90 2.14
C ASP A 34 -20.69 -4.66 2.15
N CYS A 35 -21.32 -3.48 2.15
CA CYS A 35 -20.62 -2.20 2.08
C CYS A 35 -19.68 -1.99 3.27
N LYS A 36 -20.05 -2.42 4.48
CA LYS A 36 -19.21 -2.29 5.67
C LYS A 36 -17.92 -3.11 5.53
N ASP A 37 -18.02 -4.32 4.99
CA ASP A 37 -16.85 -5.17 4.73
C ASP A 37 -15.93 -4.51 3.69
N VAL A 38 -16.50 -4.02 2.58
CA VAL A 38 -15.76 -3.33 1.51
C VAL A 38 -15.01 -2.12 2.06
N VAL A 39 -15.69 -1.24 2.80
CA VAL A 39 -15.10 -0.04 3.38
C VAL A 39 -14.02 -0.39 4.41
N THR A 40 -14.22 -1.45 5.20
CA THR A 40 -13.22 -1.91 6.16
C THR A 40 -11.93 -2.36 5.46
N GLN A 41 -12.05 -3.14 4.38
CA GLN A 41 -10.89 -3.57 3.60
C GLN A 41 -10.23 -2.40 2.87
N LEU A 42 -11.02 -1.50 2.28
CA LEU A 42 -10.50 -0.29 1.63
C LEU A 42 -9.70 0.60 2.60
N ALA A 43 -10.18 0.76 3.83
CA ALA A 43 -9.46 1.50 4.87
C ALA A 43 -8.12 0.83 5.22
N ALA A 44 -8.05 -0.50 5.20
CA ALA A 44 -6.79 -1.22 5.39
C ALA A 44 -5.81 -0.98 4.23
N VAL A 45 -6.29 -0.91 2.98
CA VAL A 45 -5.47 -0.54 1.81
C VAL A 45 -4.93 0.87 1.94
N SER A 46 -5.79 1.85 2.27
CA SER A 46 -5.39 3.25 2.45
C SER A 46 -4.27 3.39 3.48
N ARG A 47 -4.39 2.75 4.65
CA ARG A 47 -3.33 2.75 5.67
C ARG A 47 -2.02 2.12 5.20
N ALA A 48 -2.08 1.10 4.34
CA ALA A 48 -0.88 0.49 3.78
C ALA A 48 -0.17 1.43 2.80
N LEU A 49 -0.94 2.15 1.98
CA LEU A 49 -0.44 3.17 1.05
C LEU A 49 0.16 4.37 1.80
N ASP A 50 -0.49 4.87 2.85
CA ASP A 50 0.03 5.98 3.66
C ASP A 50 1.42 5.65 4.22
N ARG A 51 1.59 4.45 4.80
CA ARG A 51 2.89 4.01 5.32
C ARG A 51 3.96 3.87 4.24
N ALA A 52 3.58 3.46 3.03
CA ALA A 52 4.51 3.41 1.91
C ALA A 52 4.91 4.83 1.47
N GLY A 53 3.94 5.75 1.37
CA GLY A 53 4.15 7.16 1.05
C GLY A 53 5.08 7.86 2.03
N PHE A 54 4.86 7.70 3.34
CA PHE A 54 5.76 8.25 4.36
C PHE A 54 7.20 7.75 4.20
N LYS A 55 7.37 6.45 3.91
CA LYS A 55 8.70 5.89 3.71
C LYS A 55 9.38 6.44 2.45
N ILE A 56 8.63 6.61 1.36
CA ILE A 56 9.13 7.22 0.12
C ILE A 56 9.61 8.65 0.39
N VAL A 57 8.81 9.48 1.06
CA VAL A 57 9.19 10.86 1.38
C VAL A 57 10.42 10.89 2.27
N ALA A 58 10.47 10.04 3.29
CA ALA A 58 11.62 9.95 4.20
C ALA A 58 12.92 9.52 3.52
N THR A 59 12.85 8.69 2.47
CA THR A 59 14.05 8.22 1.73
C THR A 59 14.39 9.11 0.54
N ALA A 60 13.40 9.63 -0.19
CA ALA A 60 13.60 10.38 -1.43
C ALA A 60 13.87 11.87 -1.19
N CYS A 61 13.28 12.50 -0.17
CA CYS A 61 13.58 13.89 0.18
C CYS A 61 14.81 14.05 1.08
N ALA A 62 15.30 12.98 1.73
CA ALA A 62 16.53 13.05 2.53
C ALA A 62 17.82 13.08 1.70
N ASN A 63 17.74 12.68 0.42
CA ASN A 63 18.86 12.65 -0.52
C ASN A 63 18.72 13.70 -1.66
N ALA A 64 17.80 14.67 -1.52
CA ALA A 64 17.60 15.77 -2.46
C ALA A 64 18.28 17.06 -1.98
#